data_AF-A0A8T4PUD0-F1
#
_entry.id   AF-A0A8T4PUD0-F1
#
_cell.length_a   1.000
_cell.length_b   1.000
_cell.length_c   1.000
_cell.angle_alpha   90.00
_cell.angle_beta   90.00
_cell.angle_gamma   90.00
#
_symmetry.space_group_name_H-M   'P 1'
#
loop_
_entity.id
_entity.type
_entity.pdbx_description
1 polymer ?
#
loop_
_entity_poly.entity_id
_entity_poly.type
_entity_poly.pdbx_seq_one_letter_code
_entity_poly.pdbx_strand_id
1 'polypeptide(L)' 'MKATINVKGMHCKSCDMLIQDSVGDIQGVKSVKAHHEKGKVDVDFEAPATLDQVREAIRKEGYQA' A
#
# COMPACT_ATOMS: atom_id res chain seq x y z
N MET A 1 3.10 -12.57 -4.96
CA MET A 1 1.65 -12.50 -5.27
C MET A 1 1.33 -11.06 -5.53
N LYS A 2 0.69 -10.74 -6.66
CA LYS A 2 0.40 -9.35 -7.04
C LYS A 2 -1.04 -9.00 -6.70
N ALA A 3 -1.25 -7.84 -6.07
CA ALA A 3 -2.58 -7.31 -5.80
C ALA A 3 -2.62 -5.80 -6.06
N THR A 4 -3.80 -5.33 -6.46
CA THR A 4 -4.10 -3.89 -6.60
C THR A 4 -5.18 -3.52 -5.61
N ILE A 5 -4.91 -2.52 -4.78
CA ILE A 5 -5.80 -2.01 -3.73
C ILE A 5 -6.27 -0.63 -4.15
N ASN A 6 -7.58 -0.39 -4.11
CA ASN A 6 -8.12 0.96 -4.31
C ASN A 6 -7.99 1.73 -2.99
N VAL A 7 -7.41 2.92 -3.04
CA VAL A 7 -7.15 3.74 -1.86
C VAL A 7 -7.76 5.13 -2.04
N LYS A 8 -8.55 5.56 -1.07
CA LYS A 8 -9.12 6.93 -1.02
C LYS A 8 -8.36 7.80 -0.03
N GLY A 9 -8.27 9.09 -0.33
CA GLY A 9 -7.61 10.11 0.50
C GLY A 9 -6.17 10.43 0.10
N MET A 10 -5.63 9.81 -0.95
CA MET A 10 -4.35 10.21 -1.53
C MET A 10 -4.55 11.46 -2.41
N HIS A 11 -3.87 12.56 -2.08
CA HIS A 11 -4.00 13.83 -2.80
C HIS A 11 -2.68 14.38 -3.35
N CYS A 12 -1.54 13.84 -2.92
CA CYS A 12 -0.23 14.33 -3.35
C CYS A 12 0.80 13.20 -3.44
N LYS A 13 1.92 13.51 -4.10
CA LYS A 13 3.07 12.61 -4.23
C LYS A 13 3.65 12.19 -2.87
N SER A 14 3.49 12.99 -1.83
CA SER A 14 3.91 12.61 -0.47
C SER A 14 3.05 11.47 0.11
N CYS A 15 1.77 11.36 -0.28
CA CYS A 15 0.93 10.22 0.10
C CYS A 15 1.46 8.92 -0.52
N ASP A 16 1.99 8.97 -1.75
CA ASP A 16 2.59 7.80 -2.38
C ASP A 16 3.78 7.29 -1.55
N MET A 17 4.66 8.21 -1.13
CA MET A 17 5.85 7.87 -0.37
C MET A 17 5.49 7.27 0.99
N LEU A 18 4.55 7.87 1.73
CA LEU A 18 4.12 7.35 3.04
C LEU A 18 3.54 5.94 2.95
N ILE A 19 2.68 5.70 1.97
CA ILE A 19 2.11 4.36 1.76
C ILE A 19 3.18 3.36 1.36
N GLN A 20 4.09 3.74 0.47
CA GLN A 20 5.17 2.86 0.02
C GLN A 20 6.13 2.51 1.16
N ASP A 21 6.42 3.45 2.05
CA ASP A 21 7.28 3.23 3.23
C ASP A 21 6.58 2.26 4.20
N SER A 22 5.36 2.59 4.63
CA SER A 22 4.57 1.81 5.58
C SER A 22 4.26 0.39 5.09
N VAL A 23 3.93 0.21 3.80
CA VAL A 23 3.69 -1.11 3.21
C VAL A 23 5.01 -1.84 2.89
N GLY A 24 6.05 -1.11 2.50
CA GLY A 24 7.36 -1.68 2.15
C GLY A 24 8.06 -2.32 3.35
N ASP A 25 7.80 -1.82 4.55
CA ASP A 25 8.35 -2.36 5.80
C ASP A 25 7.70 -3.69 6.26
N ILE A 26 6.61 -4.12 5.63
CA ILE A 26 5.94 -5.38 5.97
C ILE A 26 6.80 -6.56 5.49
N GLN A 27 7.22 -7.42 6.41
CA GLN A 27 7.97 -8.63 6.09
C GLN A 27 7.21 -9.51 5.07
N GLY A 28 7.85 -9.77 3.94
CA GLY A 28 7.27 -10.54 2.83
C GLY A 28 6.76 -9.67 1.67
N VAL A 29 6.71 -8.34 1.83
CA VAL A 29 6.49 -7.43 0.70
C VAL A 29 7.78 -7.33 -0.13
N LYS A 30 7.66 -7.56 -1.43
CA LYS A 30 8.76 -7.46 -2.41
C LYS A 30 8.80 -6.10 -3.09
N SER A 31 7.63 -5.53 -3.35
CA SER A 31 7.51 -4.23 -3.99
C SER A 31 6.15 -3.62 -3.71
N VAL A 32 6.11 -2.31 -3.62
CA VAL A 32 4.89 -1.52 -3.52
C VAL A 32 5.01 -0.27 -4.38
N LYS A 33 3.93 0.08 -5.06
CA LYS A 33 3.83 1.28 -5.87
C LYS A 33 2.48 1.95 -5.64
N ALA A 34 2.51 3.16 -5.11
CA ALA A 34 1.32 3.96 -4.92
C ALA A 34 1.09 4.87 -6.12
N HIS A 35 -0.18 5.08 -6.44
CA HIS A 35 -0.65 5.88 -7.56
C HIS A 35 -1.73 6.85 -7.07
N HIS A 36 -1.35 7.94 -6.39
CA HIS A 36 -2.30 8.97 -5.92
C HIS A 36 -3.24 9.47 -7.02
N GLU A 37 -2.72 9.71 -8.24
CA GLU A 37 -3.52 10.16 -9.39
C GLU A 37 -4.62 9.17 -9.78
N LYS A 38 -4.41 7.87 -9.52
CA LYS A 38 -5.36 6.80 -9.86
C LYS A 38 -6.15 6.30 -8.67
N GLY A 39 -5.82 6.73 -7.44
CA GLY A 39 -6.41 6.21 -6.22
C GLY A 39 -6.13 4.71 -6.01
N LYS A 40 -4.93 4.23 -6.35
CA LYS A 40 -4.58 2.79 -6.27
C LYS A 40 -3.18 2.54 -5.73
N VAL A 41 -2.97 1.35 -5.17
CA VAL A 41 -1.68 0.84 -4.71
C VAL A 41 -1.49 -0.56 -5.28
N ASP A 42 -0.41 -0.77 -6.03
CA ASP A 42 0.01 -2.07 -6.52
C ASP A 42 1.07 -2.65 -5.59
N VAL A 43 0.89 -3.89 -5.14
CA VAL A 43 1.80 -4.56 -4.21
C VAL A 43 2.14 -5.96 -4.73
N ASP A 44 3.40 -6.35 -4.63
CA ASP A 44 3.85 -7.73 -4.77
C ASP A 44 4.36 -8.22 -3.42
N PHE A 45 3.77 -9.30 -2.91
CA PHE A 45 4.06 -9.84 -1.59
C PHE A 45 3.99 -11.37 -1.56
N GLU A 46 4.67 -11.98 -0.62
CA GLU A 46 4.62 -13.42 -0.36
C GLU A 46 4.54 -13.69 1.14
N ALA A 47 4.23 -14.93 1.52
CA ALA A 47 4.21 -15.31 2.91
C ALA A 47 5.54 -14.94 3.60
N PRO A 48 5.51 -14.31 4.79
CA PRO A 48 4.36 -14.25 5.69
C PRO A 48 3.39 -13.08 5.45
N ALA A 49 3.66 -12.17 4.52
CA ALA A 49 2.77 -11.06 4.22
C ALA A 49 1.43 -11.55 3.66
N THR A 50 0.36 -10.87 4.08
CA THR A 50 -1.00 -11.10 3.60
C THR A 50 -1.62 -9.80 3.10
N LEU A 51 -2.65 -9.92 2.25
CA LEU A 51 -3.35 -8.75 1.73
C LEU A 51 -4.00 -7.92 2.86
N ASP A 52 -4.46 -8.56 3.93
CA ASP A 52 -5.04 -7.86 5.08
C ASP A 52 -4.00 -7.04 5.86
N GLN A 53 -2.78 -7.55 6.04
CA GLN A 53 -1.69 -6.77 6.64
C GLN A 53 -1.35 -5.53 5.82
N VAL A 54 -1.32 -5.66 4.48
CA VAL A 54 -1.09 -4.52 3.58
C VAL A 54 -2.21 -3.49 3.71
N ARG A 55 -3.48 -3.92 3.71
CA ARG A 55 -4.63 -3.03 3.90
C ARG A 55 -4.62 -2.35 5.28
N GLU A 56 -4.22 -3.07 6.32
CA GLU A 56 -4.12 -2.53 7.67
C GLU A 56 -3.06 -1.43 7.76
N ALA A 57 -1.88 -1.63 7.15
CA ALA A 57 -0.84 -0.61 7.07
C ALA A 57 -1.35 0.67 6.38
N ILE A 58 -2.03 0.53 5.24
CA ILE A 58 -2.62 1.68 4.53
C ILE A 58 -3.65 2.41 5.41
N ARG A 59 -4.46 1.67 6.18
CA ARG A 59 -5.44 2.25 7.12
C ARG A 59 -4.80 2.95 8.31
N LYS A 60 -3.64 2.46 8.80
CA LYS A 60 -2.88 3.11 9.88
C LYS A 60 -2.30 4.46 9.48
N GLU A 61 -1.96 4.63 8.20
CA GLU A 61 -1.56 5.94 7.64
C GLU A 61 -2.75 6.91 7.45
N GLY A 62 -3.98 6.49 7.76
CA GLY A 62 -5.18 7.32 7.68
C GLY A 62 -5.90 7.29 6.33
N TYR A 63 -5.55 6.34 5.44
CA TYR A 63 -6.23 6.16 4.16
C TYR A 63 -7.30 5.06 4.20
N GLN A 64 -8.27 5.10 3.28
CA GLN A 64 -9.26 4.02 3.15
C GLN A 64 -8.85 3.03 2.07
N ALA A 65 -8.68 1.75 2.44
CA ALA A 65 -8.21 0.64 1.60
C ALA A 65 -9.00 -0.65 1.82
#